data_AF-A0A833SMG2-F1
#
_entry.id   AF-A0A833SMG2-F1
#
_cell.length_a   1.000
_cell.length_b   1.000
_cell.length_c   1.000
_cell.angle_alpha   90.00
_cell.angle_beta   90.00
_cell.angle_gamma   90.00
#
_symmetry.space_group_name_H-M   'P 1'
#
loop_
_entity.id
_entity.type
_entity.pdbx_description
1 polymer ?
#
loop_
_entity_poly.entity_id
_entity_poly.type
_entity_poly.pdbx_seq_one_letter_code
_entity_poly.pdbx_strand_id
1 'polypeptide(L)'
;MLRLPVVLRRMRPVSRALAPHLTRAYAKDVKFGADARALMLQGVDLLADAVAVTMGPKGRTVIIEQSWGSPKVTKDGVTVAKSIDLKDKYKNIGAKLVQDVANNTNEEAGDGTTTATVLARSIAKEGFEKISKGANPVEIRRGVMLAVDAVIAELKKQSKPVTTPEEIAQVATISANGDKEIGNIISDAMKKVGRKGVITVKDGKTLNDELEIIEGMKFDRGYISPYFINTSKGQKCEFQDAYVLLSEKKISSVQSIVPALEIASAHRKPLVIIAEDVDGEALSTLVLNRLKVGLQVVAVKAPGFGDNRKNQLKDMAIATGGAVFGEEGLNLNLEDVQPHDLGKVGEVIVTKDDAMLLKGKGDKAQIEKRIQEIIEQLDVTTSEYEKEKLNERLAKLSDGVAVLKVGGTSDVEVNEKKDRVTDALNATRAAVEEGIVLGGGCALLRCIPALEAITPANEDQKTGIKII
;
A
#
# COMPACT_ATOMS: atom_id res chain seq x y z
N MET A 1 -0.74 -21.61 -86.48
CA MET A 1 -0.60 -20.14 -86.47
C MET A 1 -1.86 -19.57 -85.80
N LEU A 2 -1.84 -19.15 -84.52
CA LEU A 2 -1.54 -17.76 -84.07
C LEU A 2 -2.45 -16.75 -84.82
N ARG A 3 -3.40 -16.02 -84.22
CA ARG A 3 -3.28 -15.07 -83.08
C ARG A 3 -4.64 -14.74 -82.41
N LEU A 4 -4.53 -14.26 -81.17
CA LEU A 4 -5.56 -13.87 -80.19
C LEU A 4 -6.58 -12.77 -80.61
N PRO A 5 -7.77 -12.74 -80.00
CA PRO A 5 -8.52 -11.52 -79.72
C PRO A 5 -8.27 -11.02 -78.28
N VAL A 6 -7.94 -9.74 -78.19
CA VAL A 6 -7.71 -8.96 -76.97
C VAL A 6 -8.97 -8.93 -76.10
N VAL A 7 -8.97 -9.67 -74.99
CA VAL A 7 -9.92 -9.45 -73.89
C VAL A 7 -9.30 -8.45 -72.93
N LEU A 8 -9.58 -7.17 -73.16
CA LEU A 8 -9.41 -6.09 -72.18
C LEU A 8 -10.29 -6.39 -70.97
N ARG A 9 -9.72 -7.11 -70.00
CA ARG A 9 -10.29 -7.33 -68.67
C ARG A 9 -10.38 -5.96 -67.99
N ARG A 10 -11.56 -5.34 -68.03
CA ARG A 10 -11.89 -4.15 -67.22
C ARG A 10 -11.49 -4.44 -65.77
N MET A 11 -10.39 -3.84 -65.32
CA MET A 11 -10.06 -3.74 -63.91
C MET A 11 -11.23 -3.01 -63.23
N ARG A 12 -12.01 -3.73 -62.42
CA ARG A 12 -12.86 -3.07 -61.44
C ARG A 12 -11.92 -2.31 -60.50
N PRO A 13 -12.08 -0.99 -60.31
CA PRO A 13 -11.42 -0.37 -59.18
C PRO A 13 -12.04 -1.00 -57.94
N VAL A 14 -11.23 -1.71 -57.17
CA VAL A 14 -11.56 -2.03 -55.79
C VAL A 14 -11.52 -0.68 -55.08
N SER A 15 -12.62 0.07 -55.15
CA SER A 15 -12.90 1.08 -54.16
C SER A 15 -13.08 0.31 -52.85
N ARG A 16 -11.96 0.14 -52.12
CA ARG A 16 -11.99 0.07 -50.67
C ARG A 16 -12.66 1.38 -50.24
N ALA A 17 -13.99 1.38 -50.21
CA ALA A 17 -14.71 2.28 -49.34
C ALA A 17 -14.10 1.99 -47.96
N LEU A 18 -13.29 2.93 -47.48
CA LEU A 18 -12.87 3.00 -46.10
C LEU A 18 -14.19 2.99 -45.32
N ALA A 19 -14.59 1.82 -44.82
CA ALA A 19 -15.59 1.77 -43.78
C ALA A 19 -15.01 2.67 -42.69
N PRO A 20 -15.64 3.82 -42.37
CA PRO A 20 -15.17 4.59 -41.24
C PRO A 20 -15.25 3.63 -40.07
N HIS A 21 -14.10 3.35 -39.45
CA HIS A 21 -14.09 2.76 -38.13
C HIS A 21 -15.07 3.61 -37.32
N LEU A 22 -16.25 3.08 -37.01
CA LEU A 22 -17.17 3.66 -36.07
C LEU A 22 -16.47 3.58 -34.72
N THR A 23 -15.53 4.49 -34.49
CA THR A 23 -15.09 4.84 -33.15
C THR A 23 -16.35 5.31 -32.46
N ARG A 24 -16.85 4.47 -31.56
CA ARG A 24 -18.04 4.75 -30.75
C ARG A 24 -17.66 5.91 -29.83
N ALA A 25 -17.79 7.14 -30.34
CA ALA A 25 -17.57 8.34 -29.56
C ALA A 25 -18.83 8.60 -28.74
N TYR A 26 -18.70 8.58 -27.42
CA TYR A 26 -19.77 9.00 -26.54
C TYR A 26 -19.93 10.52 -26.64
N ALA A 27 -21.15 11.00 -26.85
CA ALA A 27 -21.48 12.42 -26.72
C ALA A 27 -21.05 12.91 -25.32
N LYS A 28 -20.46 14.10 -25.27
CA LYS A 28 -19.95 14.72 -24.03
C LYS A 28 -20.80 15.94 -23.70
N ASP A 29 -21.17 16.06 -22.42
CA ASP A 29 -21.77 17.28 -21.86
C ASP A 29 -20.66 18.17 -21.30
N VAL A 30 -20.69 19.47 -21.61
CA VAL A 30 -19.63 20.42 -21.26
C VAL A 30 -20.26 21.62 -20.57
N LYS A 31 -19.78 21.91 -19.34
CA LYS A 31 -20.15 23.09 -18.56
C LYS A 31 -18.93 23.98 -18.35
N PHE A 32 -19.16 25.29 -18.27
CA PHE A 32 -18.10 26.29 -18.16
C PHE A 32 -18.26 27.15 -16.90
N GLY A 33 -17.14 27.69 -16.43
CA GLY A 33 -17.12 28.77 -15.44
C GLY A 33 -17.75 28.41 -14.09
N ALA A 34 -18.54 29.35 -13.56
CA ALA A 34 -19.11 29.27 -12.21
C ALA A 34 -20.08 28.10 -12.04
N ASP A 35 -20.87 27.77 -13.06
CA ASP A 35 -21.86 26.68 -12.99
C ASP A 35 -21.19 25.32 -12.79
N ALA A 36 -20.08 25.07 -13.52
CA ALA A 36 -19.29 23.85 -13.35
C ALA A 36 -18.65 23.79 -11.96
N ARG A 37 -18.09 24.92 -11.47
CA ARG A 37 -17.48 25.01 -10.15
C ARG A 37 -18.49 24.78 -9.02
N ALA A 38 -19.68 25.36 -9.12
CA ALA A 38 -20.74 25.18 -8.13
C ALA A 38 -21.18 23.71 -8.02
N LEU A 39 -21.32 23.00 -9.15
CA LEU A 39 -21.65 21.57 -9.15
C LEU A 39 -20.53 20.71 -8.58
N MET A 40 -19.27 20.98 -8.94
CA MET A 40 -18.13 20.27 -8.36
C MET A 40 -18.04 20.51 -6.85
N LEU A 41 -18.23 21.76 -6.39
CA LEU A 41 -18.19 22.13 -4.98
C LEU A 41 -19.30 21.41 -4.19
N GLN A 42 -20.51 21.29 -4.73
CA GLN A 42 -21.57 20.49 -4.09
C GLN A 42 -21.17 19.02 -3.90
N GLY A 43 -20.40 18.46 -4.84
CA GLY A 43 -19.86 17.10 -4.70
C GLY A 43 -18.78 16.99 -3.62
N VAL A 44 -17.88 17.98 -3.57
CA VAL A 44 -16.85 18.12 -2.53
C VAL A 44 -17.49 18.25 -1.15
N ASP A 45 -18.46 19.15 -0.99
CA ASP A 45 -19.16 19.41 0.27
C ASP A 45 -19.89 18.14 0.76
N LEU A 46 -20.65 17.47 -0.12
CA LEU A 46 -21.38 16.26 0.26
C LEU A 46 -20.45 15.16 0.78
N LEU A 47 -19.32 14.92 0.11
CA LEU A 47 -18.35 13.92 0.53
C LEU A 47 -17.66 14.33 1.83
N ALA A 48 -17.20 15.59 1.90
CA ALA A 48 -16.48 16.09 3.06
C ALA A 48 -17.38 16.21 4.30
N ASP A 49 -18.67 16.50 4.15
CA ASP A 49 -19.63 16.51 5.25
C ASP A 49 -19.86 15.10 5.81
N ALA A 50 -19.93 14.09 4.94
CA ALA A 50 -20.04 12.70 5.35
C ALA A 50 -18.78 12.19 6.07
N VAL A 51 -17.59 12.67 5.67
CA VAL A 51 -16.31 12.30 6.29
C VAL A 51 -16.06 13.09 7.57
N ALA A 52 -16.36 14.39 7.61
CA ALA A 52 -16.01 15.28 8.71
C ALA A 52 -16.64 14.88 10.06
N VAL A 53 -17.78 14.17 10.05
CA VAL A 53 -18.43 13.70 11.29
C VAL A 53 -17.58 12.67 12.05
N THR A 54 -16.61 12.03 11.40
CA THR A 54 -15.72 11.04 12.05
C THR A 54 -14.56 11.69 12.80
N MET A 55 -14.33 13.00 12.64
CA MET A 55 -13.17 13.68 13.18
C MET A 55 -13.15 13.74 14.72
N GLY A 56 -12.00 13.39 15.30
CA GLY A 56 -11.68 13.61 16.72
C GLY A 56 -12.38 12.65 17.69
N PRO A 57 -12.15 12.83 19.01
CA PRO A 57 -12.61 11.88 20.04
C PRO A 57 -14.14 11.81 20.15
N LYS A 58 -14.85 12.90 19.83
CA LYS A 58 -16.31 12.98 19.80
C LYS A 58 -16.90 12.74 18.39
N GLY A 59 -16.06 12.36 17.43
CA GLY A 59 -16.50 11.95 16.11
C GLY A 59 -17.35 10.68 16.17
N ARG A 60 -18.33 10.58 15.27
CA ARG A 60 -19.29 9.49 15.17
C ARG A 60 -18.87 8.51 14.07
N THR A 61 -19.37 7.28 14.15
CA THR A 61 -19.19 6.28 13.09
C THR A 61 -20.16 6.51 11.94
N VAL A 62 -19.77 6.05 10.76
CA VAL A 62 -20.57 6.04 9.55
C VAL A 62 -20.88 4.58 9.19
N ILE A 63 -22.12 4.32 8.81
CA ILE A 63 -22.59 3.00 8.38
C ILE A 63 -22.62 2.98 6.85
N ILE A 64 -21.96 1.98 6.26
CA ILE A 64 -21.81 1.82 4.82
C ILE A 64 -22.44 0.49 4.42
N GLU A 65 -23.42 0.55 3.51
CA GLU A 65 -24.02 -0.64 2.91
C GLU A 65 -22.95 -1.45 2.17
N GLN A 66 -23.00 -2.78 2.34
CA GLN A 66 -22.18 -3.71 1.57
C GLN A 66 -23.09 -4.47 0.62
N SER A 67 -22.66 -4.69 -0.62
CA SER A 67 -23.46 -5.43 -1.62
C SER A 67 -23.75 -6.88 -1.21
N TRP A 68 -23.01 -7.41 -0.24
CA TRP A 68 -23.25 -8.69 0.43
C TRP A 68 -22.83 -8.62 1.90
N GLY A 69 -23.53 -9.37 2.75
CA GLY A 69 -23.22 -9.46 4.18
C GLY A 69 -23.74 -8.29 5.02
N SER A 70 -23.18 -8.13 6.22
CA SER A 70 -23.53 -7.05 7.15
C SER A 70 -22.93 -5.70 6.72
N PRO A 71 -23.58 -4.56 7.02
CA PRO A 71 -23.02 -3.25 6.73
C PRO A 71 -21.69 -3.03 7.45
N LYS A 72 -20.78 -2.25 6.85
CA LYS A 72 -19.53 -1.85 7.48
C LYS A 72 -19.79 -0.63 8.36
N VAL A 73 -19.39 -0.69 9.62
CA VAL A 73 -19.35 0.46 10.54
C VAL A 73 -17.91 0.93 10.59
N THR A 74 -17.66 2.21 10.35
CA THR A 74 -16.28 2.73 10.33
C THR A 74 -16.20 4.16 10.84
N LYS A 75 -15.04 4.52 11.40
CA LYS A 75 -14.64 5.88 11.70
C LYS A 75 -13.49 6.36 10.80
N ASP A 76 -13.00 5.50 9.91
CA ASP A 76 -11.93 5.83 8.98
C ASP A 76 -12.47 6.68 7.82
N GLY A 77 -11.88 7.88 7.66
CA GLY A 77 -12.24 8.83 6.64
C GLY A 77 -12.00 8.34 5.22
N VAL A 78 -10.97 7.52 4.98
CA VAL A 78 -10.70 7.02 3.61
C VAL A 78 -11.71 5.95 3.20
N THR A 79 -12.11 5.07 4.12
CA THR A 79 -13.18 4.10 3.87
C THR A 79 -14.50 4.81 3.55
N VAL A 80 -14.87 5.85 4.30
CA VAL A 80 -16.08 6.64 4.03
C VAL A 80 -15.97 7.32 2.67
N ALA A 81 -14.86 8.01 2.38
CA ALA A 81 -14.64 8.71 1.11
C ALA A 81 -14.76 7.74 -0.09
N LYS A 82 -14.09 6.58 -0.04
CA LYS A 82 -14.12 5.57 -1.12
C LYS A 82 -15.51 5.02 -1.42
N SER A 83 -16.40 5.02 -0.43
CA SER A 83 -17.75 4.47 -0.58
C SER A 83 -18.75 5.41 -1.27
N ILE A 84 -18.41 6.69 -1.41
CA ILE A 84 -19.32 7.71 -1.91
C ILE A 84 -19.15 7.86 -3.42
N ASP A 85 -20.12 7.41 -4.20
CA ASP A 85 -20.22 7.68 -5.64
C ASP A 85 -21.52 8.44 -5.94
N LEU A 86 -21.42 9.52 -6.71
CA LEU A 86 -22.55 10.40 -7.00
C LEU A 86 -23.09 10.16 -8.40
N LYS A 87 -24.43 10.16 -8.51
CA LYS A 87 -25.13 9.95 -9.78
C LYS A 87 -24.87 11.09 -10.79
N ASP A 88 -24.85 12.33 -10.30
CA ASP A 88 -24.49 13.50 -11.10
C ASP A 88 -22.99 13.49 -11.40
N LYS A 89 -22.64 13.53 -12.70
CA LYS A 89 -21.26 13.41 -13.16
C LYS A 89 -20.36 14.56 -12.67
N TYR A 90 -20.85 15.79 -12.60
CA TYR A 90 -20.06 16.94 -12.16
C TYR A 90 -19.82 16.91 -10.66
N LYS A 91 -20.85 16.55 -9.88
CA LYS A 91 -20.68 16.30 -8.44
C LYS A 91 -19.71 15.15 -8.19
N ASN A 92 -19.82 14.08 -8.98
CA ASN A 92 -18.93 12.93 -8.86
C ASN A 92 -17.47 13.26 -9.15
N ILE A 93 -17.19 14.17 -10.10
CA ILE A 93 -15.82 14.65 -10.35
C ILE A 93 -15.27 15.33 -9.08
N GLY A 94 -16.05 16.22 -8.46
CA GLY A 94 -15.66 16.86 -7.19
C GLY A 94 -15.40 15.84 -6.07
N ALA A 95 -16.30 14.86 -5.91
CA ALA A 95 -16.14 13.78 -4.94
C ALA A 95 -14.87 12.95 -5.20
N LYS A 96 -14.61 12.56 -6.46
CA LYS A 96 -13.42 11.77 -6.82
C LYS A 96 -12.11 12.50 -6.54
N LEU A 97 -12.05 13.80 -6.82
CA LEU A 97 -10.85 14.60 -6.50
C LEU A 97 -10.53 14.61 -5.00
N VAL A 98 -11.55 14.66 -4.13
CA VAL A 98 -11.34 14.61 -2.68
C VAL A 98 -11.03 13.19 -2.20
N GLN A 99 -11.60 12.16 -2.84
CA GLN A 99 -11.22 10.77 -2.59
C GLN A 99 -9.73 10.54 -2.89
N ASP A 100 -9.21 11.11 -3.98
CA ASP A 100 -7.80 11.00 -4.32
C ASP A 100 -6.91 11.65 -3.24
N VAL A 101 -7.34 12.79 -2.67
CA VAL A 101 -6.64 13.40 -1.52
C VAL A 101 -6.61 12.45 -0.32
N ALA A 102 -7.75 11.90 0.08
CA ALA A 102 -7.82 10.98 1.22
C ALA A 102 -7.00 9.69 0.97
N ASN A 103 -7.02 9.17 -0.26
CA ASN A 103 -6.26 7.98 -0.66
C ASN A 103 -4.76 8.23 -0.59
N ASN A 104 -4.28 9.33 -1.17
CA ASN A 104 -2.86 9.66 -1.19
C ASN A 104 -2.32 9.86 0.24
N THR A 105 -3.07 10.57 1.09
CA THR A 105 -2.71 10.72 2.50
C THR A 105 -2.66 9.38 3.23
N ASN A 106 -3.60 8.47 2.95
CA ASN A 106 -3.58 7.13 3.54
C ASN A 106 -2.42 6.27 3.05
N GLU A 107 -2.05 6.37 1.78
CA GLU A 107 -0.91 5.62 1.21
C GLU A 107 0.43 6.14 1.75
N GLU A 108 0.56 7.45 1.97
CA GLU A 108 1.81 8.07 2.40
C GLU A 108 2.01 8.08 3.92
N ALA A 109 0.97 8.43 4.69
CA ALA A 109 1.06 8.57 6.16
C ALA A 109 0.30 7.50 6.94
N GLY A 110 -0.71 6.86 6.33
CA GLY A 110 -1.53 5.82 6.98
C GLY A 110 -2.45 6.31 8.11
N ASP A 111 -2.58 7.62 8.30
CA ASP A 111 -3.56 8.33 9.15
C ASP A 111 -3.76 9.76 8.60
N GLY A 112 -4.68 10.55 9.16
CA GLY A 112 -4.90 11.96 8.80
C GLY A 112 -5.86 12.16 7.62
N THR A 113 -6.49 11.10 7.14
CA THR A 113 -7.39 11.08 5.97
C THR A 113 -8.56 12.06 6.12
N THR A 114 -9.16 12.10 7.31
CA THR A 114 -10.24 13.04 7.65
C THR A 114 -9.76 14.49 7.69
N THR A 115 -8.56 14.73 8.25
CA THR A 115 -7.93 16.07 8.30
C THR A 115 -7.64 16.58 6.88
N ALA A 116 -7.05 15.74 6.02
CA ALA A 116 -6.79 16.08 4.63
C ALA A 116 -8.08 16.40 3.86
N THR A 117 -9.14 15.64 4.10
CA THR A 117 -10.46 15.86 3.48
C THR A 117 -11.06 17.22 3.85
N VAL A 118 -11.05 17.61 5.14
CA VAL A 118 -11.62 18.90 5.56
C VAL A 118 -10.77 20.09 5.11
N LEU A 119 -9.44 19.94 5.07
CA LEU A 119 -8.53 20.95 4.54
C LEU A 119 -8.77 21.13 3.03
N ALA A 120 -8.88 20.04 2.28
CA ALA A 120 -9.18 20.09 0.85
C ALA A 120 -10.52 20.78 0.56
N ARG A 121 -11.57 20.49 1.34
CA ARG A 121 -12.86 21.21 1.25
C ARG A 121 -12.67 22.71 1.49
N SER A 122 -11.97 23.09 2.57
CA SER A 122 -11.76 24.50 2.91
C SER A 122 -11.05 25.27 1.80
N ILE A 123 -9.95 24.70 1.29
CA ILE A 123 -9.15 25.29 0.21
C ILE A 123 -9.96 25.37 -1.09
N ALA A 124 -10.72 24.33 -1.43
CA ALA A 124 -11.57 24.33 -2.62
C ALA A 124 -12.68 25.38 -2.56
N LYS A 125 -13.35 25.50 -1.41
CA LYS A 125 -14.43 26.47 -1.19
C LYS A 125 -13.92 27.90 -1.28
N GLU A 126 -12.94 28.26 -0.47
CA GLU A 126 -12.35 29.61 -0.47
C GLU A 126 -11.72 29.91 -1.84
N GLY A 127 -11.04 28.95 -2.44
CA GLY A 127 -10.49 29.09 -3.79
C GLY A 127 -11.55 29.40 -4.84
N PHE A 128 -12.69 28.68 -4.86
CA PHE A 128 -13.76 28.93 -5.82
C PHE A 128 -14.47 30.27 -5.61
N GLU A 129 -14.59 30.75 -4.37
CA GLU A 129 -15.17 32.06 -4.05
C GLU A 129 -14.28 33.21 -4.53
N LYS A 130 -12.95 33.08 -4.42
CA LYS A 130 -12.00 34.14 -4.81
C LYS A 130 -11.71 34.20 -6.32
N ILE A 131 -12.14 33.20 -7.10
CA ILE A 131 -12.01 33.21 -8.57
C ILE A 131 -13.12 34.09 -9.18
N SER A 132 -12.92 35.41 -9.12
CA SER A 132 -13.75 36.42 -9.78
C SER A 132 -13.19 36.82 -11.16
N LYS A 133 -13.94 37.65 -11.91
CA LYS A 133 -13.48 38.19 -13.20
C LYS A 133 -12.23 39.04 -13.00
N GLY A 134 -11.09 38.55 -13.48
CA GLY A 134 -9.77 39.23 -13.41
C GLY A 134 -8.76 38.55 -12.48
N ALA A 135 -9.18 37.61 -11.62
CA ALA A 135 -8.26 36.82 -10.81
C ALA A 135 -7.59 35.73 -11.64
N ASN A 136 -6.31 35.44 -11.36
CA ASN A 136 -5.59 34.36 -12.02
C ASN A 136 -5.50 33.11 -11.12
N PRO A 137 -6.26 32.03 -11.41
CA PRO A 137 -6.26 30.82 -10.58
C PRO A 137 -4.89 30.15 -10.45
N VAL A 138 -4.01 30.33 -11.45
CA VAL A 138 -2.65 29.76 -11.44
C VAL A 138 -1.76 30.50 -10.45
N GLU A 139 -1.86 31.84 -10.37
CA GLU A 139 -1.11 32.63 -9.39
C GLU A 139 -1.64 32.43 -7.97
N ILE A 140 -2.96 32.31 -7.81
CA ILE A 140 -3.56 31.92 -6.52
C ILE A 140 -3.01 30.56 -6.07
N ARG A 141 -2.98 29.57 -6.97
CA ARG A 141 -2.37 28.26 -6.66
C ARG A 141 -0.90 28.39 -6.25
N ARG A 142 -0.10 29.23 -6.92
CA ARG A 142 1.29 29.48 -6.52
C ARG A 142 1.38 30.06 -5.11
N GLY A 143 0.51 31.02 -4.76
CA GLY A 143 0.41 31.57 -3.41
C GLY A 143 0.07 30.52 -2.35
N VAL A 144 -0.90 29.63 -2.65
CA VAL A 144 -1.27 28.50 -1.78
C VAL A 144 -0.07 27.58 -1.54
N MET A 145 0.65 27.19 -2.59
CA MET A 145 1.82 26.30 -2.45
C MET A 145 2.94 26.96 -1.64
N LEU A 146 3.22 28.25 -1.86
CA LEU A 146 4.19 29.00 -1.05
C LEU A 146 3.82 29.03 0.44
N ALA A 147 2.54 29.21 0.76
CA ALA A 147 2.04 29.16 2.12
C ALA A 147 2.19 27.76 2.74
N VAL A 148 1.84 26.71 2.00
CA VAL A 148 2.00 25.32 2.44
C VAL A 148 3.46 24.98 2.71
N ASP A 149 4.38 25.36 1.84
CA ASP A 149 5.83 25.13 2.02
C ASP A 149 6.35 25.80 3.29
N ALA A 150 5.93 27.03 3.56
CA ALA A 150 6.28 27.76 4.78
C ALA A 150 5.71 27.09 6.04
N VAL A 151 4.47 26.61 5.99
CA VAL A 151 3.83 25.87 7.09
C VAL A 151 4.56 24.56 7.36
N ILE A 152 4.93 23.79 6.32
CA ILE A 152 5.68 22.55 6.47
C ILE A 152 7.05 22.82 7.12
N ALA A 153 7.75 23.86 6.68
CA ALA A 153 9.03 24.24 7.26
C ALA A 153 8.89 24.61 8.75
N GLU A 154 7.81 25.30 9.12
CA GLU A 154 7.53 25.66 10.50
C GLU A 154 7.12 24.45 11.36
N LEU A 155 6.31 23.53 10.82
CA LEU A 155 5.97 22.26 11.49
C LEU A 155 7.22 21.43 11.79
N LYS A 156 8.18 21.37 10.87
CA LYS A 156 9.47 20.68 11.09
C LYS A 156 10.29 21.31 12.22
N LYS A 157 10.21 22.64 12.41
CA LYS A 157 10.87 23.30 13.56
C LYS A 157 10.16 23.03 14.89
N GLN A 158 8.84 22.88 14.85
CA GLN A 158 8.03 22.56 16.03
C GLN A 158 8.06 21.07 16.41
N SER A 159 8.50 20.20 15.49
CA SER A 159 8.60 18.75 15.71
C SER A 159 9.60 18.42 16.81
N LYS A 160 9.21 17.52 17.70
CA LYS A 160 10.10 16.91 18.69
C LYS A 160 10.26 15.40 18.42
N PRO A 161 11.49 14.85 18.39
CA PRO A 161 11.69 13.41 18.24
C PRO A 161 11.08 12.62 19.41
N VAL A 162 10.52 11.44 19.11
CA VAL A 162 9.97 10.54 20.12
C VAL A 162 11.09 9.77 20.81
N THR A 163 11.23 9.97 22.11
CA THR A 163 12.33 9.38 22.89
C THR A 163 11.85 8.30 23.84
N THR A 164 10.68 8.48 24.42
CA THR A 164 10.16 7.60 25.49
C THR A 164 9.13 6.61 24.96
N PRO A 165 9.07 5.37 25.49
CA PRO A 165 8.03 4.41 25.12
C PRO A 165 6.63 4.88 25.54
N GLU A 166 6.53 5.77 26.53
CA GLU A 166 5.28 6.40 26.95
C GLU A 166 4.74 7.33 25.86
N GLU A 167 5.60 8.09 25.18
CA GLU A 167 5.20 8.92 24.03
C GLU A 167 4.67 8.05 22.87
N ILE A 168 5.28 6.90 22.61
CA ILE A 168 4.77 5.93 21.61
C ILE A 168 3.38 5.45 21.99
N ALA A 169 3.17 5.08 23.26
CA ALA A 169 1.86 4.65 23.76
C ALA A 169 0.82 5.77 23.67
N GLN A 170 1.21 7.02 23.90
CA GLN A 170 0.34 8.19 23.76
C GLN A 170 -0.10 8.41 22.31
N VAL A 171 0.83 8.38 21.35
CA VAL A 171 0.50 8.50 19.91
C VAL A 171 -0.45 7.39 19.49
N ALA A 172 -0.15 6.15 19.87
CA ALA A 172 -0.97 4.99 19.59
C ALA A 172 -2.39 5.13 20.17
N THR A 173 -2.50 5.55 21.44
CA THR A 173 -3.77 5.75 22.14
C THR A 173 -4.63 6.82 21.46
N ILE A 174 -4.03 7.95 21.09
CA ILE A 174 -4.75 9.07 20.46
C ILE A 174 -5.29 8.64 19.09
N SER A 175 -4.45 7.98 18.29
CA SER A 175 -4.80 7.52 16.95
C SER A 175 -5.83 6.39 16.98
N ALA A 176 -5.80 5.53 18.01
CA ALA A 176 -6.79 4.50 18.27
C ALA A 176 -8.12 5.04 18.87
N ASN A 177 -8.39 6.34 18.74
CA ASN A 177 -9.57 7.03 19.25
C ASN A 177 -9.70 7.01 20.80
N GLY A 178 -8.58 7.16 21.50
CA GLY A 178 -8.53 7.21 22.97
C GLY A 178 -8.44 5.85 23.66
N ASP A 179 -8.25 4.78 22.89
CA ASP A 179 -8.16 3.41 23.38
C ASP A 179 -6.75 3.12 23.93
N LYS A 180 -6.66 3.10 25.27
CA LYS A 180 -5.39 2.88 25.98
C LYS A 180 -4.89 1.44 25.86
N GLU A 181 -5.79 0.48 25.70
CA GLU A 181 -5.41 -0.93 25.59
C GLU A 181 -4.63 -1.16 24.29
N ILE A 182 -5.17 -0.66 23.17
CA ILE A 182 -4.49 -0.65 21.87
C ILE A 182 -3.13 0.06 21.98
N GLY A 183 -3.08 1.22 22.64
CA GLY A 183 -1.85 1.97 22.76
C GLY A 183 -0.75 1.26 23.55
N ASN A 184 -1.11 0.59 24.63
CA ASN A 184 -0.18 -0.21 25.44
C ASN A 184 0.32 -1.42 24.65
N ILE A 185 -0.57 -2.14 23.98
CA ILE A 185 -0.22 -3.33 23.20
C ILE A 185 0.73 -2.98 22.05
N ILE A 186 0.52 -1.87 21.36
CA ILE A 186 1.42 -1.38 20.30
C ILE A 186 2.78 -0.99 20.89
N SER A 187 2.81 -0.30 22.03
CA SER A 187 4.07 0.06 22.72
C SER A 187 4.85 -1.20 23.12
N ASP A 188 4.18 -2.21 23.66
CA ASP A 188 4.80 -3.47 24.05
C ASP A 188 5.31 -4.27 22.84
N ALA A 189 4.56 -4.27 21.73
CA ALA A 189 5.01 -4.86 20.46
C ALA A 189 6.29 -4.17 19.95
N MET A 190 6.34 -2.84 19.95
CA MET A 190 7.51 -2.06 19.53
C MET A 190 8.71 -2.23 20.48
N LYS A 191 8.49 -2.43 21.78
CA LYS A 191 9.59 -2.74 22.72
C LYS A 191 10.21 -4.10 22.44
N LYS A 192 9.38 -5.09 22.11
CA LYS A 192 9.81 -6.49 21.89
C LYS A 192 10.49 -6.69 20.54
N VAL A 193 9.98 -6.06 19.49
CA VAL A 193 10.41 -6.23 18.10
C VAL A 193 11.31 -5.08 17.63
N GLY A 194 11.50 -4.07 18.48
CA GLY A 194 12.25 -2.87 18.16
C GLY A 194 11.41 -1.82 17.42
N ARG A 195 11.86 -0.56 17.46
CA ARG A 195 11.15 0.58 16.87
C ARG A 195 10.93 0.49 15.36
N LYS A 196 11.86 -0.15 14.65
CA LYS A 196 11.81 -0.41 13.20
C LYS A 196 11.35 -1.82 12.86
N GLY A 197 10.96 -2.60 13.86
CA GLY A 197 10.58 -3.97 13.66
C GLY A 197 9.20 -4.13 13.02
N VAL A 198 8.92 -5.33 12.53
CA VAL A 198 7.71 -5.61 11.77
C VAL A 198 6.57 -5.97 12.71
N ILE A 199 5.46 -5.24 12.58
CA ILE A 199 4.22 -5.48 13.33
C ILE A 199 3.09 -5.66 12.32
N THR A 200 2.28 -6.70 12.51
CA THR A 200 1.09 -7.02 11.70
C THR A 200 -0.15 -7.14 12.55
N VAL A 201 -1.32 -6.88 11.94
CA VAL A 201 -2.62 -6.94 12.60
C VAL A 201 -3.49 -8.00 11.93
N LYS A 202 -4.11 -8.86 12.73
CA LYS A 202 -4.96 -9.98 12.30
C LYS A 202 -6.25 -10.03 13.10
N ASP A 203 -7.20 -10.79 12.56
CA ASP A 203 -8.47 -11.05 13.23
C ASP A 203 -8.23 -12.10 14.32
N GLY A 204 -8.52 -11.73 15.56
CA GLY A 204 -8.49 -12.63 16.70
C GLY A 204 -9.70 -13.56 16.71
N LYS A 205 -9.52 -14.76 17.27
CA LYS A 205 -10.63 -15.69 17.54
C LYS A 205 -11.17 -15.55 18.97
N THR A 206 -10.47 -14.80 19.80
CA THR A 206 -10.77 -14.58 21.20
C THR A 206 -11.45 -13.21 21.39
N LEU A 207 -12.03 -13.00 22.57
CA LEU A 207 -12.69 -11.74 22.91
C LEU A 207 -11.69 -10.60 23.16
N ASN A 208 -10.49 -10.94 23.62
CA ASN A 208 -9.45 -10.00 24.00
C ASN A 208 -8.36 -9.92 22.94
N ASP A 209 -7.61 -8.83 22.96
CA ASP A 209 -6.47 -8.66 22.05
C ASP A 209 -5.27 -9.51 22.52
N GLU A 210 -4.55 -10.10 21.57
CA GLU A 210 -3.37 -10.91 21.85
C GLU A 210 -2.16 -10.40 21.05
N LEU A 211 -1.01 -10.32 21.72
CA LEU A 211 0.28 -10.04 21.09
C LEU A 211 1.11 -11.33 21.03
N GLU A 212 1.32 -11.87 19.83
CA GLU A 212 2.18 -13.02 19.57
C GLU A 212 3.46 -12.54 18.86
N ILE A 213 4.63 -12.90 19.38
CA ILE A 213 5.89 -12.68 18.66
C ILE A 213 6.17 -13.96 17.88
N ILE A 214 6.34 -13.81 16.57
CA ILE A 214 6.48 -14.92 15.64
C ILE A 214 7.73 -14.70 14.81
N GLU A 215 8.54 -15.73 14.61
CA GLU A 215 9.65 -15.68 13.65
C GLU A 215 9.09 -15.46 12.22
N GLY A 216 9.56 -14.41 11.55
CA GLY A 216 9.08 -14.04 10.21
C GLY A 216 9.97 -12.99 9.55
N MET A 217 9.79 -12.81 8.25
CA MET A 217 10.61 -11.93 7.42
C MET A 217 9.71 -11.01 6.59
N LYS A 218 10.02 -9.71 6.56
CA LYS A 218 9.40 -8.73 5.64
C LYS A 218 10.44 -8.21 4.64
N PHE A 219 10.02 -8.02 3.40
CA PHE A 219 10.83 -7.34 2.37
C PHE A 219 9.96 -6.51 1.42
N ASP A 220 10.57 -5.48 0.84
CA ASP A 220 9.87 -4.40 0.12
C ASP A 220 9.71 -4.76 -1.38
N ARG A 221 9.03 -5.88 -1.64
CA ARG A 221 8.56 -6.29 -2.96
C ARG A 221 7.15 -6.86 -2.89
N GLY A 222 6.22 -6.22 -3.56
CA GLY A 222 4.85 -6.72 -3.66
C GLY A 222 4.58 -7.64 -4.84
N TYR A 223 3.29 -7.93 -5.05
CA TYR A 223 2.82 -8.78 -6.14
C TYR A 223 3.10 -8.16 -7.51
N ILE A 224 3.50 -8.99 -8.48
CA ILE A 224 3.77 -8.52 -9.86
C ILE A 224 2.46 -8.15 -10.58
N SER A 225 1.35 -8.80 -10.24
CA SER A 225 0.04 -8.57 -10.85
C SER A 225 -1.06 -8.40 -9.80
N PRO A 226 -1.93 -7.38 -9.91
CA PRO A 226 -3.05 -7.19 -8.98
C PRO A 226 -4.09 -8.31 -9.05
N TYR A 227 -4.06 -9.16 -10.08
CA TYR A 227 -4.97 -10.31 -10.18
C TYR A 227 -4.68 -11.43 -9.16
N PHE A 228 -3.55 -11.36 -8.44
CA PHE A 228 -3.26 -12.29 -7.36
C PHE A 228 -4.01 -11.95 -6.06
N ILE A 229 -4.50 -10.70 -5.91
CA ILE A 229 -5.27 -10.25 -4.75
C ILE A 229 -6.41 -11.24 -4.49
N ASN A 230 -6.47 -11.76 -3.27
CA ASN A 230 -7.52 -12.66 -2.84
C ASN A 230 -8.40 -12.08 -1.72
N THR A 231 -7.98 -10.94 -1.15
CA THR A 231 -8.69 -10.28 -0.06
C THR A 231 -9.33 -8.99 -0.59
N SER A 232 -10.63 -8.83 -0.36
CA SER A 232 -11.38 -7.63 -0.75
C SER A 232 -11.02 -6.39 0.08
N LYS A 233 -10.45 -6.60 1.28
CA LYS A 233 -10.00 -5.56 2.21
C LYS A 233 -8.49 -5.37 2.10
N GLY A 234 -8.07 -4.16 1.71
CA GLY A 234 -6.66 -3.74 1.76
C GLY A 234 -5.78 -4.09 0.56
N GLN A 235 -6.32 -4.57 -0.56
CA GLN A 235 -5.55 -4.96 -1.76
C GLN A 235 -4.35 -5.88 -1.42
N LYS A 236 -4.62 -6.99 -0.71
CA LYS A 236 -3.61 -7.95 -0.25
C LYS A 236 -3.88 -9.36 -0.78
N CYS A 237 -2.80 -10.13 -0.92
CA CYS A 237 -2.83 -11.57 -1.12
C CYS A 237 -2.40 -12.26 0.18
N GLU A 238 -3.31 -13.00 0.80
CA GLU A 238 -3.09 -13.69 2.08
C GLU A 238 -3.18 -15.20 1.91
N PHE A 239 -2.14 -15.94 2.27
CA PHE A 239 -2.12 -17.41 2.20
C PHE A 239 -1.75 -18.02 3.55
N GLN A 240 -2.34 -19.18 3.85
CA GLN A 240 -2.04 -19.99 5.02
C GLN A 240 -1.39 -21.32 4.58
N ASP A 241 -0.43 -21.82 5.35
CA ASP A 241 0.32 -23.05 5.10
C ASP A 241 0.84 -23.18 3.65
N ALA A 242 1.51 -22.13 3.17
CA ALA A 242 1.98 -22.02 1.79
C ALA A 242 3.35 -22.69 1.56
N TYR A 243 3.57 -23.12 0.33
CA TYR A 243 4.90 -23.41 -0.20
C TYR A 243 5.56 -22.14 -0.75
N VAL A 244 6.89 -22.10 -0.67
CA VAL A 244 7.71 -21.01 -1.20
C VAL A 244 8.71 -21.58 -2.20
N LEU A 245 8.62 -21.12 -3.44
CA LEU A 245 9.60 -21.40 -4.50
C LEU A 245 10.55 -20.21 -4.60
N LEU A 246 11.85 -20.47 -4.45
CA LEU A 246 12.90 -19.44 -4.50
C LEU A 246 13.77 -19.66 -5.74
N SER A 247 13.80 -18.69 -6.65
CA SER A 247 14.63 -18.77 -7.85
C SER A 247 15.57 -17.57 -7.94
N GLU A 248 16.86 -17.83 -8.15
CA GLU A 248 17.85 -16.78 -8.40
C GLU A 248 17.67 -16.14 -9.78
N LYS A 249 17.14 -16.92 -10.74
CA LYS A 249 16.98 -16.53 -12.15
C LYS A 249 15.57 -16.05 -12.46
N LYS A 250 15.41 -15.47 -13.64
CA LYS A 250 14.10 -15.10 -14.21
C LYS A 250 13.32 -16.33 -14.66
N ILE A 251 12.01 -16.29 -14.45
CA ILE A 251 11.08 -17.33 -14.88
C ILE A 251 10.20 -16.75 -16.00
N SER A 252 10.59 -17.03 -17.25
CA SER A 252 9.86 -16.59 -18.45
C SER A 252 9.07 -17.73 -19.12
N SER A 253 9.60 -18.95 -19.05
CA SER A 253 8.99 -20.15 -19.64
C SER A 253 7.98 -20.78 -18.69
N VAL A 254 6.86 -21.25 -19.24
CA VAL A 254 5.86 -22.01 -18.48
C VAL A 254 6.39 -23.41 -18.11
N GLN A 255 7.24 -23.99 -18.95
CA GLN A 255 7.71 -25.38 -18.75
C GLN A 255 8.45 -25.57 -17.44
N SER A 256 9.24 -24.57 -17.01
CA SER A 256 10.00 -24.63 -15.76
C SER A 256 9.13 -24.50 -14.51
N ILE A 257 7.96 -23.87 -14.60
CA ILE A 257 7.07 -23.66 -13.43
C ILE A 257 5.99 -24.74 -13.27
N VAL A 258 5.68 -25.48 -14.34
CA VAL A 258 4.63 -26.51 -14.33
C VAL A 258 4.84 -27.55 -13.21
N PRO A 259 6.03 -28.14 -13.03
CA PRO A 259 6.23 -29.15 -11.97
C PRO A 259 5.97 -28.58 -10.57
N ALA A 260 6.41 -27.35 -10.29
CA ALA A 260 6.15 -26.68 -9.01
C ALA A 260 4.64 -26.45 -8.76
N LEU A 261 3.89 -26.08 -9.81
CA LEU A 261 2.44 -25.90 -9.73
C LEU A 261 1.70 -27.22 -9.52
N GLU A 262 2.15 -28.29 -10.18
CA GLU A 262 1.58 -29.63 -10.01
C GLU A 262 1.77 -30.14 -8.58
N ILE A 263 2.95 -29.96 -7.99
CA ILE A 263 3.21 -30.31 -6.58
C ILE A 263 2.30 -29.52 -5.63
N ALA A 264 2.21 -28.20 -5.82
CA ALA A 264 1.37 -27.35 -4.99
C ALA A 264 -0.13 -27.73 -5.10
N SER A 265 -0.59 -28.01 -6.32
CA SER A 265 -1.96 -28.44 -6.60
C SER A 265 -2.27 -29.82 -6.03
N ALA A 266 -1.35 -30.79 -6.19
CA ALA A 266 -1.48 -32.16 -5.67
C ALA A 266 -1.63 -32.17 -4.15
N HIS A 267 -0.87 -31.33 -3.45
CA HIS A 267 -0.96 -31.16 -2.00
C HIS A 267 -2.03 -30.17 -1.55
N ARG A 268 -2.76 -29.53 -2.48
CA ARG A 268 -3.79 -28.51 -2.23
C ARG A 268 -3.30 -27.37 -1.34
N LYS A 269 -2.07 -26.91 -1.58
CA LYS A 269 -1.46 -25.80 -0.82
C LYS A 269 -1.20 -24.61 -1.72
N PRO A 270 -1.31 -23.38 -1.19
CA PRO A 270 -0.93 -22.19 -1.92
C PRO A 270 0.57 -22.16 -2.22
N LEU A 271 0.96 -21.52 -3.31
CA LEU A 271 2.36 -21.39 -3.73
C LEU A 271 2.75 -19.93 -3.91
N VAL A 272 3.84 -19.56 -3.25
CA VAL A 272 4.47 -18.23 -3.32
C VAL A 272 5.75 -18.37 -4.13
N ILE A 273 5.86 -17.63 -5.21
CA ILE A 273 7.03 -17.65 -6.11
C ILE A 273 7.82 -16.37 -5.89
N ILE A 274 9.07 -16.51 -5.44
CA ILE A 274 10.03 -15.41 -5.28
C ILE A 274 11.17 -15.65 -6.28
N ALA A 275 11.22 -14.83 -7.33
CA ALA A 275 12.22 -14.96 -8.39
C ALA A 275 12.85 -13.62 -8.72
N GLU A 276 13.97 -13.57 -9.45
CA GLU A 276 14.50 -12.30 -9.97
C GLU A 276 13.41 -11.51 -10.71
N ASP A 277 12.68 -12.20 -11.59
CA ASP A 277 11.49 -11.69 -12.24
C ASP A 277 10.61 -12.86 -12.71
N VAL A 278 9.30 -12.64 -12.80
CA VAL A 278 8.36 -13.57 -13.42
C VAL A 278 7.63 -12.82 -14.53
N ASP A 279 7.94 -13.15 -15.77
CA ASP A 279 7.50 -12.40 -16.94
C ASP A 279 6.99 -13.30 -18.08
N GLY A 280 6.60 -12.68 -19.19
CA GLY A 280 6.21 -13.35 -20.43
C GLY A 280 5.06 -14.35 -20.28
N GLU A 281 5.31 -15.56 -20.78
CA GLU A 281 4.31 -16.63 -20.83
C GLU A 281 4.02 -17.20 -19.44
N ALA A 282 5.03 -17.28 -18.57
CA ALA A 282 4.89 -17.77 -17.20
C ALA A 282 3.90 -16.90 -16.41
N LEU A 283 4.08 -15.57 -16.40
CA LEU A 283 3.17 -14.67 -15.68
C LEU A 283 1.74 -14.73 -16.21
N SER A 284 1.59 -14.74 -17.55
CA SER A 284 0.28 -14.81 -18.20
C SER A 284 -0.48 -16.09 -17.82
N THR A 285 0.23 -17.21 -17.73
CA THR A 285 -0.32 -18.51 -17.35
C THR A 285 -0.70 -18.56 -15.87
N LEU A 286 0.13 -18.01 -14.98
CA LEU A 286 -0.19 -17.91 -13.55
C LEU A 286 -1.46 -17.10 -13.31
N VAL A 287 -1.59 -15.93 -13.97
CA VAL A 287 -2.77 -15.07 -13.86
C VAL A 287 -4.01 -15.76 -14.42
N LEU A 288 -3.90 -16.42 -15.57
CA LEU A 288 -5.02 -17.13 -16.19
C LEU A 288 -5.51 -18.28 -15.33
N ASN A 289 -4.60 -19.08 -14.76
CA ASN A 289 -4.95 -20.18 -13.85
C ASN A 289 -5.54 -19.66 -12.52
N ARG A 290 -5.03 -18.55 -12.00
CA ARG A 290 -5.59 -17.87 -10.82
C ARG A 290 -7.03 -17.42 -11.05
N LEU A 291 -7.35 -16.88 -12.24
CA LEU A 291 -8.67 -16.36 -12.60
C LEU A 291 -9.68 -17.45 -13.01
N LYS A 292 -9.24 -18.45 -13.80
CA LYS A 292 -10.15 -19.49 -14.33
C LYS A 292 -10.31 -20.68 -13.38
N VAL A 293 -9.21 -21.17 -12.83
CA VAL A 293 -9.18 -22.39 -12.01
C VAL A 293 -9.24 -22.06 -10.52
N GLY A 294 -8.92 -20.81 -10.15
CA GLY A 294 -8.83 -20.42 -8.74
C GLY A 294 -7.56 -20.92 -8.06
N LEU A 295 -6.52 -21.25 -8.84
CA LEU A 295 -5.23 -21.72 -8.31
C LEU A 295 -4.64 -20.67 -7.36
N GLN A 296 -4.30 -21.08 -6.14
CA GLN A 296 -3.80 -20.17 -5.10
C GLN A 296 -2.28 -19.93 -5.31
N VAL A 297 -1.95 -18.98 -6.16
CA VAL A 297 -0.56 -18.59 -6.47
C VAL A 297 -0.36 -17.08 -6.32
N VAL A 298 0.84 -16.69 -5.92
CA VAL A 298 1.30 -15.30 -5.97
C VAL A 298 2.77 -15.28 -6.39
N ALA A 299 3.13 -14.34 -7.27
CA ALA A 299 4.49 -14.11 -7.71
C ALA A 299 4.98 -12.73 -7.27
N VAL A 300 6.15 -12.70 -6.64
CA VAL A 300 6.83 -11.50 -6.16
C VAL A 300 8.27 -11.48 -6.67
N LYS A 301 8.82 -10.29 -6.87
CA LYS A 301 10.24 -10.15 -7.23
C LYS A 301 11.11 -10.37 -5.99
N ALA A 302 12.30 -10.91 -6.20
CA ALA A 302 13.29 -11.06 -5.16
C ALA A 302 13.76 -9.68 -4.64
N PRO A 303 13.99 -9.54 -3.33
CA PRO A 303 14.50 -8.30 -2.76
C PRO A 303 15.99 -8.13 -3.04
N GLY A 304 16.45 -6.88 -3.05
CA GLY A 304 17.84 -6.53 -3.34
C GLY A 304 18.24 -6.61 -4.83
N PHE A 305 19.53 -6.42 -5.08
CA PHE A 305 20.15 -6.48 -6.41
C PHE A 305 21.55 -7.10 -6.31
N GLY A 306 22.05 -7.70 -7.40
CA GLY A 306 23.37 -8.33 -7.44
C GLY A 306 23.55 -9.40 -6.36
N ASP A 307 24.73 -9.41 -5.73
CA ASP A 307 25.08 -10.40 -4.70
C ASP A 307 24.23 -10.29 -3.43
N ASN A 308 23.74 -9.10 -3.10
CA ASN A 308 22.82 -8.93 -1.97
C ASN A 308 21.51 -9.69 -2.18
N ARG A 309 21.01 -9.77 -3.43
CA ARG A 309 19.82 -10.56 -3.77
C ARG A 309 20.06 -12.05 -3.56
N LYS A 310 21.22 -12.56 -3.98
CA LYS A 310 21.60 -13.98 -3.80
C LYS A 310 21.62 -14.33 -2.31
N ASN A 311 22.27 -13.49 -1.51
CA ASN A 311 22.34 -13.66 -0.06
C ASN A 311 20.97 -13.61 0.62
N GLN A 312 20.10 -12.66 0.26
CA GLN A 312 18.75 -12.58 0.82
C GLN A 312 17.86 -13.76 0.41
N LEU A 313 17.97 -14.25 -0.83
CA LEU A 313 17.29 -15.49 -1.25
C LEU A 313 17.76 -16.69 -0.43
N LYS A 314 19.05 -16.78 -0.13
CA LYS A 314 19.59 -17.84 0.72
C LYS A 314 19.08 -17.74 2.16
N ASP A 315 19.01 -16.54 2.70
CA ASP A 315 18.46 -16.29 4.04
C ASP A 315 16.99 -16.73 4.12
N MET A 316 16.18 -16.40 3.12
CA MET A 316 14.78 -16.86 3.02
C MET A 316 14.69 -18.39 2.85
N ALA A 317 15.60 -18.99 2.09
CA ALA A 317 15.63 -20.45 1.91
C ALA A 317 15.88 -21.17 3.24
N ILE A 318 16.87 -20.72 4.00
CA ILE A 318 17.19 -21.29 5.33
C ILE A 318 16.04 -21.06 6.31
N ALA A 319 15.47 -19.84 6.36
CA ALA A 319 14.37 -19.49 7.25
C ALA A 319 13.08 -20.29 6.96
N THR A 320 12.82 -20.61 5.70
CA THR A 320 11.62 -21.37 5.28
C THR A 320 11.87 -22.88 5.14
N GLY A 321 13.12 -23.33 5.19
CA GLY A 321 13.51 -24.73 5.03
C GLY A 321 13.43 -25.24 3.60
N GLY A 322 13.77 -24.40 2.61
CA GLY A 322 13.82 -24.75 1.19
C GLY A 322 15.20 -24.53 0.55
N ALA A 323 15.29 -24.74 -0.76
CA ALA A 323 16.48 -24.50 -1.56
C ALA A 323 16.28 -23.34 -2.55
N VAL A 324 17.39 -22.71 -2.97
CA VAL A 324 17.38 -21.68 -4.02
C VAL A 324 17.69 -22.34 -5.36
N PHE A 325 16.81 -22.20 -6.33
CA PHE A 325 16.99 -22.74 -7.67
C PHE A 325 17.82 -21.81 -8.56
N GLY A 326 18.69 -22.39 -9.38
CA GLY A 326 19.56 -21.65 -10.30
C GLY A 326 20.80 -21.01 -9.67
N GLU A 327 21.16 -21.42 -8.43
CA GLU A 327 22.37 -21.01 -7.72
C GLU A 327 23.63 -21.47 -8.45
N GLU A 328 24.60 -20.56 -8.64
CA GLU A 328 25.87 -20.86 -9.29
C GLU A 328 26.70 -21.83 -8.42
N GLY A 329 26.77 -23.10 -8.83
CA GLY A 329 27.52 -24.16 -8.13
C GLY A 329 26.65 -25.31 -7.59
N LEU A 330 25.34 -25.13 -7.53
CA LEU A 330 24.35 -26.18 -7.20
C LEU A 330 23.48 -26.44 -8.43
N ASN A 331 23.59 -27.62 -9.04
CA ASN A 331 22.78 -28.00 -10.21
C ASN A 331 21.34 -28.35 -9.82
N LEU A 332 20.60 -27.39 -9.26
CA LEU A 332 19.16 -27.49 -8.96
C LEU A 332 18.38 -26.74 -10.03
N ASN A 333 17.79 -27.50 -10.94
CA ASN A 333 16.93 -27.02 -12.01
C ASN A 333 15.47 -26.96 -11.54
N LEU A 334 14.69 -26.03 -12.08
CA LEU A 334 13.27 -25.86 -11.72
C LEU A 334 12.41 -27.02 -12.23
N GLU A 335 12.84 -27.66 -13.31
CA GLU A 335 12.14 -28.79 -13.94
C GLU A 335 12.11 -30.04 -13.05
N ASP A 336 13.10 -30.19 -12.16
CA ASP A 336 13.30 -31.39 -11.32
C ASP A 336 12.88 -31.18 -9.86
N VAL A 337 12.12 -30.11 -9.57
CA VAL A 337 11.71 -29.72 -8.21
C VAL A 337 11.01 -30.85 -7.46
N GLN A 338 11.41 -31.06 -6.21
CA GLN A 338 10.76 -31.98 -5.29
C GLN A 338 10.01 -31.23 -4.17
N PRO A 339 9.04 -31.88 -3.50
CA PRO A 339 8.28 -31.24 -2.41
C PRO A 339 9.14 -30.82 -1.20
N HIS A 340 10.35 -31.34 -1.06
CA HIS A 340 11.29 -30.99 0.00
C HIS A 340 12.20 -29.79 -0.35
N ASP A 341 12.31 -29.44 -1.63
CA ASP A 341 13.08 -28.27 -2.07
C ASP A 341 12.28 -26.97 -1.89
N LEU A 342 10.94 -27.08 -1.85
CA LEU A 342 10.04 -25.96 -1.59
C LEU A 342 10.07 -25.58 -0.10
N GLY A 343 10.34 -24.31 0.18
CA GLY A 343 10.22 -23.73 1.50
C GLY A 343 8.79 -23.81 2.02
N LYS A 344 8.61 -23.82 3.35
CA LYS A 344 7.29 -23.89 4.00
C LYS A 344 7.12 -22.74 4.97
N VAL A 345 5.96 -22.10 4.89
CA VAL A 345 5.59 -20.96 5.74
C VAL A 345 4.19 -21.16 6.26
N GLY A 346 3.95 -20.80 7.52
CA GLY A 346 2.62 -20.88 8.11
C GLY A 346 1.68 -19.82 7.55
N GLU A 347 2.19 -18.64 7.20
CA GLU A 347 1.37 -17.59 6.60
C GLU A 347 2.17 -16.62 5.73
N VAL A 348 1.55 -16.09 4.68
CA VAL A 348 2.14 -15.11 3.79
C VAL A 348 1.16 -13.98 3.53
N ILE A 349 1.64 -12.75 3.60
CA ILE A 349 0.88 -11.54 3.27
C ILE A 349 1.68 -10.76 2.24
N VAL A 350 1.10 -10.54 1.06
CA VAL A 350 1.70 -9.76 -0.03
C VAL A 350 0.81 -8.57 -0.37
N THR A 351 1.36 -7.37 -0.34
CA THR A 351 0.71 -6.11 -0.77
C THR A 351 1.29 -5.66 -2.11
N LYS A 352 0.96 -4.44 -2.55
CA LYS A 352 1.52 -3.84 -3.76
C LYS A 352 3.03 -3.58 -3.64
N ASP A 353 3.48 -3.22 -2.44
CA ASP A 353 4.85 -2.74 -2.21
C ASP A 353 5.67 -3.72 -1.38
N ASP A 354 5.04 -4.52 -0.51
CA ASP A 354 5.71 -5.38 0.47
C ASP A 354 5.25 -6.84 0.40
N ALA A 355 6.13 -7.75 0.82
CA ALA A 355 5.79 -9.14 1.10
C ALA A 355 6.29 -9.54 2.49
N MET A 356 5.53 -10.41 3.15
CA MET A 356 5.82 -10.89 4.48
C MET A 356 5.59 -12.39 4.56
N LEU A 357 6.61 -13.10 5.06
CA LEU A 357 6.62 -14.53 5.31
C LEU A 357 6.63 -14.75 6.82
N LEU A 358 5.64 -15.47 7.36
CA LEU A 358 5.46 -15.70 8.78
C LEU A 358 5.51 -17.20 9.10
N LYS A 359 6.07 -17.56 10.26
CA LYS A 359 6.18 -18.95 10.73
C LYS A 359 6.89 -19.84 9.71
N GLY A 360 8.09 -19.44 9.29
CA GLY A 360 8.96 -20.27 8.47
C GLY A 360 9.27 -21.59 9.19
N LYS A 361 9.23 -22.72 8.47
CA LYS A 361 9.52 -24.06 9.04
C LYS A 361 10.98 -24.49 8.79
N GLY A 362 11.90 -23.53 8.75
CA GLY A 362 13.33 -23.77 8.68
C GLY A 362 13.90 -24.42 9.94
N ASP A 363 15.05 -25.07 9.80
CA ASP A 363 15.76 -25.65 10.94
C ASP A 363 16.41 -24.54 11.78
N LYS A 364 15.99 -24.43 13.04
CA LYS A 364 16.50 -23.41 13.98
C LYS A 364 18.01 -23.45 14.14
N ALA A 365 18.62 -24.64 14.07
CA ALA A 365 20.09 -24.76 14.15
C ALA A 365 20.79 -24.13 12.94
N GLN A 366 20.20 -24.26 11.75
CA GLN A 366 20.73 -23.65 10.53
C GLN A 366 20.49 -22.14 10.49
N ILE A 367 19.35 -21.68 11.00
CA ILE A 367 19.04 -20.24 11.13
C ILE A 367 20.04 -19.58 12.09
N GLU A 368 20.27 -20.17 13.27
CA GLU A 368 21.25 -19.64 14.24
C GLU A 368 22.66 -19.61 13.65
N LYS A 369 23.07 -20.68 12.96
CA LYS A 369 24.36 -20.71 12.25
C LYS A 369 24.47 -19.58 11.22
N ARG A 370 23.40 -19.30 10.48
CA ARG A 370 23.36 -18.22 9.49
C ARG A 370 23.42 -16.84 10.14
N ILE A 371 22.77 -16.66 11.29
CA ILE A 371 22.84 -15.44 12.11
C ILE A 371 24.29 -15.20 12.55
N GLN A 372 24.96 -16.22 13.10
CA GLN A 372 26.37 -16.12 13.52
C GLN A 372 27.29 -15.77 12.35
N GLU A 373 27.09 -16.37 11.18
CA GLU A 373 27.85 -16.04 9.97
C GLU A 373 27.71 -14.57 9.56
N ILE A 374 26.49 -14.00 9.67
CA ILE A 374 26.23 -12.58 9.36
C ILE A 374 26.90 -11.67 10.41
N ILE A 375 26.89 -12.06 11.69
CA ILE A 375 27.55 -11.31 12.77
C ILE A 375 29.08 -11.28 12.52
N GLU A 376 29.69 -12.42 12.22
CA GLU A 376 31.13 -12.49 11.89
C GLU A 376 31.47 -11.63 10.66
N GLN A 377 30.62 -11.62 9.62
CA GLN A 377 30.79 -10.74 8.46
C GLN A 377 30.70 -9.26 8.83
N LEU A 378 29.84 -8.92 9.79
CA LEU A 378 29.64 -7.55 10.26
C LEU A 378 30.87 -7.00 11.01
N ASP A 379 31.56 -7.87 11.76
CA ASP A 379 32.79 -7.52 12.49
C ASP A 379 33.99 -7.30 11.56
N VAL A 380 34.04 -8.04 10.44
CA VAL A 380 35.15 -7.95 9.47
C VAL A 380 34.97 -6.80 8.49
N THR A 381 33.74 -6.45 8.12
CA THR A 381 33.53 -5.40 7.10
C THR A 381 33.92 -4.02 7.62
N THR A 382 34.57 -3.25 6.76
CA THR A 382 34.94 -1.84 7.01
C THR A 382 34.02 -0.87 6.25
N SER A 383 33.17 -1.37 5.35
CA SER A 383 32.26 -0.56 4.53
C SER A 383 30.96 -0.26 5.28
N GLU A 384 30.64 1.02 5.44
CA GLU A 384 29.41 1.46 6.11
C GLU A 384 28.14 0.98 5.38
N TYR A 385 28.17 0.97 4.05
CA TYR A 385 27.08 0.45 3.22
C TYR A 385 26.83 -1.05 3.44
N GLU A 386 27.90 -1.85 3.53
CA GLU A 386 27.76 -3.30 3.80
C GLU A 386 27.29 -3.55 5.23
N LYS A 387 27.77 -2.77 6.21
CA LYS A 387 27.28 -2.85 7.60
C LYS A 387 25.79 -2.59 7.68
N GLU A 388 25.27 -1.58 6.98
CA GLU A 388 23.85 -1.30 6.94
C GLU A 388 23.05 -2.49 6.38
N LYS A 389 23.50 -3.06 5.25
CA LYS A 389 22.83 -4.20 4.61
C LYS A 389 22.90 -5.49 5.42
N LEU A 390 24.02 -5.76 6.09
CA LEU A 390 24.18 -6.90 6.98
C LEU A 390 23.30 -6.75 8.23
N ASN A 391 23.23 -5.56 8.83
CA ASN A 391 22.31 -5.27 9.93
C ASN A 391 20.84 -5.46 9.51
N GLU A 392 20.47 -5.03 8.30
CA GLU A 392 19.12 -5.21 7.76
C GLU A 392 18.76 -6.70 7.63
N ARG A 393 19.70 -7.53 7.14
CA ARG A 393 19.53 -8.98 7.04
C ARG A 393 19.47 -9.65 8.41
N LEU A 394 20.33 -9.24 9.33
CA LEU A 394 20.37 -9.73 10.70
C LEU A 394 19.05 -9.47 11.42
N ALA A 395 18.52 -8.24 11.33
CA ALA A 395 17.23 -7.88 11.91
C ALA A 395 16.10 -8.73 11.33
N LYS A 396 16.08 -8.95 10.00
CA LYS A 396 15.04 -9.79 9.36
C LYS A 396 15.10 -11.27 9.78
N LEU A 397 16.28 -11.79 10.13
CA LEU A 397 16.44 -13.17 10.58
C LEU A 397 16.29 -13.35 12.09
N SER A 398 16.68 -12.34 12.87
CA SER A 398 16.79 -12.41 14.34
C SER A 398 15.59 -11.79 15.05
N ASP A 399 15.09 -10.65 14.55
CA ASP A 399 13.96 -9.95 15.15
C ASP A 399 12.65 -10.55 14.60
N GLY A 400 11.92 -11.21 15.49
CA GLY A 400 10.60 -11.76 15.16
C GLY A 400 9.61 -10.67 14.74
N VAL A 401 8.62 -11.06 13.96
CA VAL A 401 7.44 -10.25 13.63
C VAL A 401 6.45 -10.29 14.78
N ALA A 402 6.02 -9.13 15.27
CA ALA A 402 4.89 -9.05 16.18
C ALA A 402 3.57 -9.18 15.40
N VAL A 403 2.70 -10.05 15.87
CA VAL A 403 1.36 -10.25 15.34
C VAL A 403 0.35 -9.87 16.42
N LEU A 404 -0.41 -8.82 16.13
CA LEU A 404 -1.51 -8.31 16.93
C LEU A 404 -2.80 -8.96 16.46
N LYS A 405 -3.38 -9.83 17.27
CA LYS A 405 -4.71 -10.41 17.01
C LYS A 405 -5.74 -9.56 17.72
N VAL A 406 -6.63 -8.95 16.95
CA VAL A 406 -7.67 -8.05 17.46
C VAL A 406 -8.89 -8.88 17.85
N GLY A 407 -9.23 -8.85 19.12
CA GLY A 407 -10.40 -9.54 19.65
C GLY A 407 -11.69 -8.75 19.43
N GLY A 408 -12.82 -9.44 19.63
CA GLY A 408 -14.14 -8.81 19.57
C GLY A 408 -15.27 -9.83 19.60
N THR A 409 -16.51 -9.35 19.78
CA THR A 409 -17.69 -10.21 19.91
C THR A 409 -18.38 -10.48 18.57
N SER A 410 -18.15 -9.62 17.58
CA SER A 410 -18.76 -9.72 16.25
C SER A 410 -17.79 -9.29 15.17
N ASP A 411 -17.97 -9.81 13.95
CA ASP A 411 -17.10 -9.47 12.82
C ASP A 411 -17.09 -7.96 12.54
N VAL A 412 -18.21 -7.26 12.71
CA VAL A 412 -18.29 -5.81 12.48
C VAL A 412 -17.43 -5.05 13.49
N GLU A 413 -17.46 -5.44 14.76
CA GLU A 413 -16.65 -4.86 15.82
C GLU A 413 -15.16 -5.14 15.62
N VAL A 414 -14.80 -6.38 15.32
CA VAL A 414 -13.40 -6.78 15.05
C VAL A 414 -12.85 -5.98 13.87
N ASN A 415 -13.64 -5.81 12.81
CA ASN A 415 -13.22 -5.03 11.64
C ASN A 415 -13.02 -3.54 11.95
N GLU A 416 -13.93 -2.92 12.71
CA GLU A 416 -13.77 -1.52 13.12
C GLU A 416 -12.53 -1.34 14.02
N LYS A 417 -12.36 -2.22 14.99
CA LYS A 417 -11.22 -2.19 15.92
C LYS A 417 -9.91 -2.43 15.17
N LYS A 418 -9.90 -3.34 14.20
CA LYS A 418 -8.73 -3.61 13.35
C LYS A 418 -8.34 -2.41 12.49
N ASP A 419 -9.30 -1.70 11.93
CA ASP A 419 -9.04 -0.45 11.20
C ASP A 419 -8.32 0.53 12.16
N ARG A 420 -8.86 0.76 13.37
CA ARG A 420 -8.22 1.62 14.40
C ARG A 420 -6.82 1.18 14.83
N VAL A 421 -6.60 -0.12 15.01
CA VAL A 421 -5.27 -0.66 15.37
C VAL A 421 -4.27 -0.44 14.24
N THR A 422 -4.72 -0.58 12.99
CA THR A 422 -3.87 -0.35 11.81
C THR A 422 -3.49 1.13 11.69
N ASP A 423 -4.45 2.03 11.86
CA ASP A 423 -4.21 3.48 11.86
C ASP A 423 -3.22 3.87 12.96
N ALA A 424 -3.42 3.36 14.19
CA ALA A 424 -2.53 3.61 15.31
C ALA A 424 -1.10 3.07 15.10
N LEU A 425 -0.97 1.92 14.43
CA LEU A 425 0.32 1.33 14.08
C LEU A 425 1.05 2.17 13.03
N ASN A 426 0.35 2.69 12.02
CA ASN A 426 0.95 3.58 11.02
C ASN A 426 1.36 4.92 11.64
N ALA A 427 0.49 5.53 12.45
CA ALA A 427 0.77 6.80 13.13
C ALA A 427 1.98 6.71 14.07
N THR A 428 2.12 5.59 14.80
CA THR A 428 3.28 5.37 15.67
C THR A 428 4.58 5.17 14.89
N ARG A 429 4.55 4.53 13.72
CA ARG A 429 5.72 4.43 12.83
C ARG A 429 6.14 5.80 12.33
N ALA A 430 5.21 6.59 11.80
CA ALA A 430 5.48 7.95 11.34
C ALA A 430 6.07 8.83 12.47
N ALA A 431 5.52 8.73 13.68
CA ALA A 431 6.00 9.46 14.85
C ALA A 431 7.44 9.09 15.26
N VAL A 432 7.84 7.84 15.07
CA VAL A 432 9.21 7.38 15.35
C VAL A 432 10.20 7.91 14.30
N GLU A 433 9.76 8.10 13.06
CA GLU A 433 10.62 8.54 11.94
C GLU A 433 10.77 10.06 11.88
N GLU A 434 9.67 10.82 11.99
CA GLU A 434 9.66 12.28 11.79
C GLU A 434 9.45 13.10 13.07
N GLY A 435 9.13 12.44 14.18
CA GLY A 435 8.78 13.08 15.45
C GLY A 435 7.30 13.41 15.58
N ILE A 436 6.97 14.18 16.62
CA ILE A 436 5.58 14.55 16.96
C ILE A 436 5.43 16.05 17.16
N VAL A 437 4.21 16.54 16.89
CA VAL A 437 3.79 17.92 17.09
C VAL A 437 2.52 17.98 17.97
N LEU A 438 2.10 19.19 18.35
CA LEU A 438 0.88 19.39 19.14
C LEU A 438 -0.38 18.96 18.38
N GLY A 439 -1.15 18.04 18.97
CA GLY A 439 -2.40 17.54 18.38
C GLY A 439 -3.58 18.52 18.41
N GLY A 440 -4.76 18.04 18.03
CA GLY A 440 -6.02 18.80 18.12
C GLY A 440 -6.12 20.00 17.17
N GLY A 441 -5.33 20.04 16.10
CA GLY A 441 -5.24 21.17 15.17
C GLY A 441 -4.38 22.33 15.69
N CYS A 442 -3.84 22.26 16.90
CA CYS A 442 -3.01 23.31 17.46
C CYS A 442 -1.70 23.53 16.69
N ALA A 443 -1.07 22.46 16.18
CA ALA A 443 0.13 22.59 15.36
C ALA A 443 -0.08 23.53 14.16
N LEU A 444 -1.15 23.30 13.37
CA LEU A 444 -1.49 24.15 12.22
C LEU A 444 -1.81 25.60 12.64
N LEU A 445 -2.57 25.78 13.73
CA LEU A 445 -2.88 27.12 14.26
C LEU A 445 -1.62 27.90 14.70
N ARG A 446 -0.59 27.19 15.19
CA ARG A 446 0.69 27.81 15.59
C ARG A 446 1.58 28.18 14.40
N CYS A 447 1.24 27.74 13.18
CA CYS A 447 1.96 28.13 11.98
C CYS A 447 1.46 29.45 11.36
N ILE A 448 0.33 30.00 11.82
CA ILE A 448 -0.22 31.28 11.30
C ILE A 448 0.80 32.43 11.31
N PRO A 449 1.60 32.65 12.37
CA PRO A 449 2.61 33.71 12.36
C PRO A 449 3.67 33.56 11.27
N ALA A 450 3.96 32.34 10.82
CA ALA A 450 4.90 32.10 9.73
C ALA A 450 4.32 32.56 8.37
N LEU A 451 3.00 32.49 8.20
CA LEU A 451 2.30 32.98 7.01
C LEU A 451 2.31 34.51 6.93
N GLU A 452 2.20 35.20 8.08
CA GLU A 452 2.25 36.66 8.16
C GLU A 452 3.60 37.25 7.71
N ALA A 453 4.68 36.46 7.81
CA ALA A 453 6.01 36.85 7.37
C ALA A 453 6.25 36.70 5.85
N ILE A 454 5.35 36.05 5.12
CA ILE A 454 5.51 35.81 3.67
C ILE A 454 5.21 37.10 2.91
N THR A 455 6.14 37.49 2.03
CA THR A 455 5.94 38.63 1.12
C THR A 455 5.43 38.13 -0.24
N PRO A 456 4.16 38.37 -0.61
CA PRO A 456 3.62 37.92 -1.89
C PRO A 456 4.17 38.75 -3.06
N ALA A 457 4.37 38.14 -4.22
CA ALA A 457 4.83 38.85 -5.42
C ALA A 457 3.71 39.66 -6.11
N ASN A 458 2.45 39.25 -5.94
CA ASN A 458 1.27 39.90 -6.52
C ASN A 458 0.02 39.66 -5.65
N GLU A 459 -1.08 40.34 -5.97
CA GLU A 459 -2.32 40.25 -5.17
C GLU A 459 -3.00 38.86 -5.27
N ASP A 460 -2.84 38.15 -6.39
CA ASP A 460 -3.33 36.78 -6.54
C ASP A 460 -2.62 35.82 -5.59
N GLN A 461 -1.28 35.90 -5.48
CA GLN A 461 -0.51 35.10 -4.52
C GLN A 461 -0.87 35.44 -3.08
N LYS A 462 -1.07 36.73 -2.77
CA LYS A 462 -1.56 37.17 -1.45
C LYS A 462 -2.92 36.56 -1.12
N THR A 463 -3.80 36.47 -2.12
CA THR A 463 -5.10 35.80 -1.98
C THR A 463 -4.90 34.31 -1.73
N GLY A 464 -3.97 33.67 -2.44
CA GLY A 464 -3.58 32.28 -2.20
C GLY A 464 -3.05 32.02 -0.79
N ILE A 465 -2.21 32.91 -0.25
CA ILE A 465 -1.69 32.81 1.12
C ILE A 465 -2.81 32.93 2.14
N LYS A 466 -3.80 33.81 1.93
CA LYS A 466 -4.96 33.97 2.84
C LYS A 466 -5.94 32.79 2.85
N ILE A 467 -5.90 31.93 1.83
CA ILE A 467 -6.74 30.72 1.77
C ILE A 467 -6.21 29.66 2.74
N ILE A 468 -4.89 29.66 2.99
CA ILE A 468 -4.19 28.78 3.92
C ILE A 468 -4.12 29.44 5.29
#